data_AF-A0ABD5Q3M9-F1
#
_entry.id   AF-A0ABD5Q3M9-F1
#
_cell.length_a   1.000
_cell.length_b   1.000
_cell.length_c   1.000
_cell.angle_alpha   90.00
_cell.angle_beta   90.00
_cell.angle_gamma   90.00
#
_symmetry.space_group_name_H-M   'P 1'
#
loop_
_entity.id
_entity.type
_entity.pdbx_description
1 polymer ?
#
loop_
_entity_poly.entity_id
_entity_poly.type
_entity_poly.pdbx_seq_one_letter_code
_entity_poly.pdbx_strand_id
1 'polypeptide(L)'
;MDFSRAEAELLDRLFADLVDSDVTFVVPRGYRDLPHSVPGSDIDVYVIDDDFEEAVRVAERLGFGSSDSSAGVRGLVEKVAANPGRATELLLSDRTKALRFAFETLTDTETVQTEYEEWKGSNGNVALHLTNHVVYESPMQSDVRQMIRVDPAVEESLFRHRRFVDGIPVPSEPDELAHLLCRGVFSYEGEFPPYYERRCRELSETVLSSPEMEKRFERLLSLLFFDADRVVRDHVERDSYDQLKSDLVSFADY
;
A
#
# COMPACT_ATOMS: atom_id res chain seq x y z
N MET A 1 -11.65 -10.43 13.85
CA MET A 1 -12.75 -9.61 14.37
C MET A 1 -13.90 -9.77 13.40
N ASP A 2 -15.06 -10.23 13.88
CA ASP A 2 -16.22 -10.44 13.03
C ASP A 2 -17.08 -9.16 12.99
N PHE A 3 -17.59 -8.85 11.81
CA PHE A 3 -18.46 -7.71 11.57
C PHE A 3 -19.93 -8.13 11.64
N SER A 4 -20.76 -7.25 12.20
CA SER A 4 -22.21 -7.36 12.08
C SER A 4 -22.64 -7.19 10.62
N ARG A 5 -23.87 -7.60 10.30
CA ARG A 5 -24.43 -7.42 8.95
C ARG A 5 -24.39 -5.97 8.47
N ALA A 6 -24.68 -5.01 9.35
CA ALA A 6 -24.68 -3.60 8.99
C ALA A 6 -23.26 -3.07 8.69
N GLU A 7 -22.25 -3.61 9.38
CA GLU A 7 -20.83 -3.29 9.15
C GLU A 7 -20.32 -3.93 7.86
N ALA A 8 -20.72 -5.16 7.55
CA ALA A 8 -20.44 -5.79 6.25
C ALA A 8 -21.07 -4.99 5.09
N GLU A 9 -22.33 -4.59 5.22
CA GLU A 9 -23.02 -3.72 4.23
C GLU A 9 -22.41 -2.31 4.13
N LEU A 10 -21.73 -1.82 5.18
CA LEU A 10 -20.95 -0.59 5.14
C LEU A 10 -19.67 -0.77 4.33
N LEU A 11 -18.95 -1.88 4.51
CA LEU A 11 -17.73 -2.19 3.77
C LEU A 11 -17.97 -2.44 2.30
N ASP A 12 -19.04 -3.17 1.95
CA ASP A 12 -19.44 -3.37 0.55
C ASP A 12 -19.68 -2.03 -0.14
N ARG A 13 -20.37 -1.10 0.53
CA ARG A 13 -20.59 0.26 0.01
C ARG A 13 -19.31 1.07 -0.07
N LEU A 14 -18.41 0.96 0.91
CA LEU A 14 -17.12 1.65 0.88
C LEU A 14 -16.31 1.24 -0.35
N PHE A 15 -16.13 -0.05 -0.59
CA PHE A 15 -15.35 -0.50 -1.74
C PHE A 15 -16.05 -0.22 -3.07
N ALA A 16 -17.37 -0.34 -3.13
CA ALA A 16 -18.14 0.06 -4.31
C ALA A 16 -17.98 1.56 -4.61
N ASP A 17 -18.14 2.44 -3.61
CA ASP A 17 -18.05 3.89 -3.79
C ASP A 17 -16.62 4.34 -4.18
N LEU A 18 -15.58 3.66 -3.66
CA LEU A 18 -14.19 3.90 -4.08
C LEU A 18 -13.99 3.54 -5.55
N VAL A 19 -14.46 2.37 -5.98
CA VAL A 19 -14.38 1.94 -7.39
C VAL A 19 -15.20 2.86 -8.30
N ASP A 20 -16.42 3.21 -7.92
CA ASP A 20 -17.32 4.07 -8.69
C ASP A 20 -16.83 5.53 -8.79
N SER A 21 -15.97 5.94 -7.85
CA SER A 21 -15.30 7.25 -7.85
C SER A 21 -13.95 7.23 -8.57
N ASP A 22 -13.66 6.17 -9.35
CA ASP A 22 -12.41 5.96 -10.09
C ASP A 22 -11.14 5.99 -9.20
N VAL A 23 -11.26 5.71 -7.90
CA VAL A 23 -10.13 5.66 -6.97
C VAL A 23 -9.30 4.40 -7.25
N THR A 24 -8.00 4.56 -7.48
CA THR A 24 -7.07 3.46 -7.61
C THR A 24 -6.55 3.05 -6.24
N PHE A 25 -7.00 1.90 -5.74
CA PHE A 25 -6.59 1.36 -4.45
C PHE A 25 -6.33 -0.15 -4.49
N VAL A 26 -5.72 -0.66 -3.40
CA VAL A 26 -5.48 -2.09 -3.14
C VAL A 26 -5.63 -2.36 -1.64
N VAL A 27 -6.36 -3.44 -1.28
CA VAL A 27 -6.38 -3.99 0.08
C VAL A 27 -5.26 -5.04 0.18
N PRO A 28 -4.12 -4.74 0.82
CA PRO A 28 -2.89 -5.52 0.63
C PRO A 28 -2.90 -6.86 1.35
N ARG A 29 -3.80 -7.05 2.33
CA ARG A 29 -3.86 -8.24 3.19
C ARG A 29 -5.20 -8.34 3.89
N GLY A 30 -5.47 -9.51 4.50
CA GLY A 30 -6.65 -9.71 5.34
C GLY A 30 -7.99 -9.65 4.58
N TYR A 31 -7.96 -9.65 3.25
CA TYR A 31 -9.13 -9.46 2.41
C TYR A 31 -9.99 -10.72 2.20
N ARG A 32 -9.49 -11.92 2.53
CA ARG A 32 -10.13 -13.20 2.17
C ARG A 32 -11.50 -13.41 2.79
N ASP A 33 -11.73 -12.83 3.97
CA ASP A 33 -12.98 -12.93 4.71
C ASP A 33 -13.76 -11.62 4.71
N LEU A 34 -13.33 -10.61 3.94
CA LEU A 34 -14.11 -9.39 3.73
C LEU A 34 -15.37 -9.71 2.91
N PRO A 35 -16.50 -9.04 3.19
CA PRO A 35 -16.70 -7.97 4.17
C PRO A 35 -17.07 -8.47 5.58
N HIS A 36 -16.91 -9.76 5.89
CA HIS A 36 -17.43 -10.38 7.11
C HIS A 36 -16.50 -10.30 8.31
N SER A 37 -15.19 -10.34 8.09
CA SER A 37 -14.22 -10.24 9.17
C SER A 37 -12.85 -9.78 8.68
N VAL A 38 -12.01 -9.36 9.63
CA VAL A 38 -10.57 -9.12 9.42
C VAL A 38 -9.73 -9.85 10.47
N PRO A 39 -8.53 -10.34 10.13
CA PRO A 39 -7.63 -10.94 11.11
C PRO A 39 -7.03 -9.92 12.09
N GLY A 40 -7.04 -8.63 11.76
CA GLY A 40 -6.49 -7.53 12.57
C GLY A 40 -7.55 -6.67 13.28
N SER A 41 -7.15 -5.44 13.62
CA SER A 41 -7.99 -4.41 14.22
C SER A 41 -8.65 -3.48 13.20
N ASP A 42 -8.06 -3.39 12.01
CA ASP A 42 -8.35 -2.41 10.98
C ASP A 42 -8.16 -3.01 9.59
N ILE A 43 -8.70 -2.31 8.59
CA ILE A 43 -8.55 -2.62 7.17
C ILE A 43 -7.54 -1.63 6.60
N ASP A 44 -6.39 -2.13 6.19
CA ASP A 44 -5.41 -1.33 5.47
C ASP A 44 -5.81 -1.20 4.00
N VAL A 45 -5.64 0.00 3.46
CA VAL A 45 -5.87 0.30 2.04
C VAL A 45 -4.74 1.18 1.54
N TYR A 46 -4.03 0.69 0.52
CA TYR A 46 -3.10 1.49 -0.27
C TYR A 46 -3.88 2.19 -1.37
N VAL A 47 -3.75 3.51 -1.45
CA VAL A 47 -4.37 4.35 -2.47
C VAL A 47 -3.24 4.98 -3.28
N ILE A 48 -3.39 5.14 -4.59
CA ILE A 48 -2.41 5.91 -5.36
C ILE A 48 -2.46 7.37 -4.90
N ASP A 49 -1.30 8.04 -4.87
CA ASP A 49 -1.14 9.40 -4.32
C ASP A 49 -2.18 10.40 -4.85
N ASP A 50 -2.38 10.43 -6.17
CA ASP A 50 -3.32 11.33 -6.82
C ASP A 50 -4.78 11.16 -6.36
N ASP A 51 -5.17 9.98 -5.85
CA ASP A 51 -6.54 9.67 -5.45
C ASP A 51 -6.75 9.70 -3.91
N PHE A 52 -5.69 9.96 -3.14
CA PHE A 52 -5.72 9.84 -1.67
C PHE A 52 -6.79 10.74 -1.03
N GLU A 53 -6.87 12.01 -1.44
CA GLU A 53 -7.89 12.93 -0.93
C GLU A 53 -9.32 12.47 -1.25
N GLU A 54 -9.56 11.90 -2.45
CA GLU A 54 -10.89 11.42 -2.80
C GLU A 54 -11.27 10.16 -2.02
N ALA A 55 -10.30 9.26 -1.78
CA ALA A 55 -10.52 8.09 -0.93
C ALA A 55 -10.93 8.49 0.50
N VAL A 56 -10.28 9.51 1.07
CA VAL A 56 -10.65 10.07 2.37
C VAL A 56 -12.07 10.63 2.34
N ARG A 57 -12.42 11.42 1.30
CA ARG A 57 -13.77 11.98 1.16
C ARG A 57 -14.85 10.90 1.03
N VAL A 58 -14.59 9.81 0.30
CA VAL A 58 -15.49 8.66 0.22
C VAL A 58 -15.74 8.07 1.62
N ALA A 59 -14.67 7.82 2.39
CA ALA A 59 -14.78 7.29 3.74
C ALA A 59 -15.56 8.23 4.68
N GLU A 60 -15.27 9.54 4.65
CA GLU A 60 -15.98 10.54 5.46
C GLU A 60 -17.48 10.64 5.09
N ARG A 61 -17.84 10.56 3.81
CA ARG A 61 -19.25 10.54 3.35
C ARG A 61 -20.02 9.34 3.90
N LEU A 62 -19.35 8.21 4.09
CA LEU A 62 -19.90 7.00 4.70
C LEU A 62 -19.89 7.00 6.23
N GLY A 63 -19.47 8.11 6.84
CA GLY A 63 -19.53 8.33 8.28
C GLY A 63 -18.34 7.78 9.05
N PHE A 64 -17.23 7.44 8.39
CA PHE A 64 -15.99 7.19 9.10
C PHE A 64 -15.45 8.50 9.68
N GLY A 65 -15.30 8.54 11.00
CA GLY A 65 -14.72 9.69 11.70
C GLY A 65 -13.25 9.47 11.98
N SER A 66 -12.41 10.47 11.69
CA SER A 66 -11.01 10.48 12.14
C SER A 66 -10.93 10.79 13.64
N SER A 67 -10.16 10.00 14.38
CA SER A 67 -9.76 10.34 15.76
C SER A 67 -8.70 11.44 15.80
N ASP A 68 -8.00 11.68 14.69
CA ASP A 68 -6.91 12.64 14.53
C ASP A 68 -7.36 13.81 13.65
N SER A 69 -7.99 14.79 14.28
CA SER A 69 -8.30 16.06 13.64
C SER A 69 -7.02 16.92 13.53
N SER A 70 -6.31 16.85 12.39
CA SER A 70 -5.61 17.96 11.69
C SER A 70 -4.29 17.55 11.01
N ALA A 71 -4.22 17.52 9.67
CA ALA A 71 -3.00 17.87 8.91
C ALA A 71 -3.19 18.01 7.37
N GLY A 72 -4.05 17.23 6.71
CA GLY A 72 -3.97 17.10 5.24
C GLY A 72 -4.46 18.30 4.39
N VAL A 73 -5.47 19.05 4.84
CA VAL A 73 -6.21 19.96 3.93
C VAL A 73 -5.52 21.32 3.65
N ARG A 74 -4.38 21.65 4.30
CA ARG A 74 -3.73 22.97 4.12
C ARG A 74 -2.76 23.06 2.93
N GLY A 75 -2.25 21.95 2.40
CA GLY A 75 -1.20 21.96 1.37
C GLY A 75 -1.66 22.44 -0.02
N LEU A 76 -2.94 22.27 -0.35
CA LEU A 76 -3.46 22.52 -1.71
C LEU A 76 -3.60 24.00 -2.07
N VAL A 77 -3.90 24.86 -1.09
CA VAL A 77 -4.14 26.30 -1.32
C VAL A 77 -2.83 27.06 -1.56
N GLU A 78 -1.73 26.64 -0.95
CA GLU A 78 -0.44 27.32 -1.06
C GLU A 78 0.30 27.00 -2.37
N LYS A 79 0.19 25.78 -2.89
CA LYS A 79 0.89 25.37 -4.12
C LYS A 79 0.26 25.92 -5.41
N VAL A 80 -1.07 26.10 -5.45
CA VAL A 80 -1.75 26.73 -6.60
C VAL A 80 -1.52 28.25 -6.64
N ALA A 81 -1.36 28.89 -5.48
CA ALA A 81 -1.08 30.32 -5.39
C ALA A 81 0.32 30.72 -5.90
N ALA A 82 1.26 29.76 -5.99
CA ALA A 82 2.65 30.03 -6.31
C ALA A 82 2.95 30.22 -7.82
N ASN A 83 2.06 29.83 -8.74
CA ASN A 83 2.29 30.01 -10.20
C ASN A 83 1.01 30.28 -11.03
N PRO A 84 0.30 31.39 -10.78
CA PRO A 84 -1.01 31.67 -11.39
C PRO A 84 -0.96 31.98 -12.91
N GLY A 85 0.21 32.37 -13.43
CA GLY A 85 0.36 32.80 -14.84
C GLY A 85 0.42 31.68 -15.88
N ARG A 86 0.84 30.46 -15.50
CA ARG A 86 0.99 29.33 -16.43
C ARG A 86 -0.21 28.38 -16.43
N ALA A 87 -0.91 28.27 -15.30
CA ALA A 87 -2.11 27.44 -15.16
C ALA A 87 -3.30 27.99 -15.97
N THR A 88 -3.40 29.31 -16.11
CA THR A 88 -4.47 29.99 -16.86
C THR A 88 -4.34 29.83 -18.38
N GLU A 89 -3.11 29.73 -18.91
CA GLU A 89 -2.85 29.56 -20.35
C GLU A 89 -3.06 28.10 -20.83
N LEU A 90 -2.85 27.12 -19.94
CA LEU A 90 -2.97 25.68 -20.23
C LEU A 90 -4.40 25.14 -20.07
N LEU A 91 -5.21 25.71 -19.18
CA LEU A 91 -6.64 25.34 -19.03
C LEU A 91 -7.48 25.69 -20.27
N LEU A 92 -7.01 26.63 -21.10
CA LEU A 92 -7.73 27.12 -22.27
C LEU A 92 -7.42 26.36 -23.56
N SER A 93 -6.36 25.54 -23.63
CA SER A 93 -5.86 25.01 -24.91
C SER A 93 -5.99 23.50 -25.11
N ASP A 94 -5.87 22.65 -24.08
CA ASP A 94 -6.18 21.20 -24.15
C ASP A 94 -5.96 20.52 -22.78
N ARG A 95 -6.99 19.91 -22.17
CA ARG A 95 -6.87 19.24 -20.84
C ARG A 95 -5.79 18.16 -20.83
N THR A 96 -5.62 17.44 -21.94
CA THR A 96 -4.64 16.35 -22.03
C THR A 96 -3.20 16.84 -22.21
N LYS A 97 -3.01 18.07 -22.71
CA LYS A 97 -1.67 18.70 -22.76
C LYS A 97 -1.31 19.39 -21.46
N ALA A 98 -2.29 19.94 -20.73
CA ALA A 98 -2.09 20.47 -19.39
C ALA A 98 -1.61 19.38 -18.41
N LEU A 99 -2.25 18.20 -18.46
CA LEU A 99 -1.83 17.04 -17.66
C LEU A 99 -0.43 16.56 -18.05
N ARG A 100 -0.12 16.44 -19.35
CA ARG A 100 1.20 16.00 -19.80
C ARG A 100 2.30 17.00 -19.44
N PHE A 101 2.03 18.30 -19.55
CA PHE A 101 2.97 19.34 -19.11
C PHE A 101 3.16 19.31 -17.60
N ALA A 102 2.13 19.01 -16.81
CA ALA A 102 2.27 18.77 -15.37
C ALA A 102 3.16 17.53 -15.10
N PHE A 103 2.94 16.41 -15.79
CA PHE A 103 3.76 15.19 -15.68
C PHE A 103 5.22 15.41 -16.12
N GLU A 104 5.46 16.12 -17.22
CA GLU A 104 6.81 16.45 -17.72
C GLU A 104 7.53 17.46 -16.81
N THR A 105 6.79 18.37 -16.15
CA THR A 105 7.38 19.30 -15.17
C THR A 105 7.65 18.63 -13.81
N LEU A 106 6.94 17.54 -13.48
CA LEU A 106 7.13 16.76 -12.26
C LEU A 106 8.24 15.70 -12.37
N THR A 107 8.68 15.36 -13.59
CA THR A 107 9.65 14.28 -13.84
C THR A 107 11.06 14.77 -14.15
N ASP A 108 11.27 16.07 -14.33
CA ASP A 108 12.60 16.65 -14.49
C ASP A 108 13.11 17.21 -13.15
N THR A 109 14.25 16.68 -12.72
CA THR A 109 15.07 17.04 -11.53
C THR A 109 14.53 16.64 -10.14
N GLU A 110 15.19 15.62 -9.56
CA GLU A 110 15.57 15.46 -8.15
C GLU A 110 14.73 16.21 -7.11
N THR A 111 14.06 15.49 -6.20
CA THR A 111 13.28 15.95 -5.02
C THR A 111 11.78 16.19 -5.19
N VAL A 112 11.03 15.21 -5.69
CA VAL A 112 9.65 14.99 -5.22
C VAL A 112 9.61 13.66 -4.49
N GLN A 113 10.08 13.66 -3.24
CA GLN A 113 9.44 12.78 -2.25
C GLN A 113 8.01 13.32 -2.14
N THR A 114 7.05 12.70 -2.84
CA THR A 114 5.64 12.88 -2.51
C THR A 114 5.50 12.52 -1.02
N GLU A 115 4.93 13.43 -0.23
CA GLU A 115 4.87 13.28 1.22
C GLU A 115 4.03 12.04 1.55
N TYR A 116 4.53 11.17 2.40
CA TYR A 116 3.74 10.05 2.92
C TYR A 116 2.58 10.61 3.75
N GLU A 117 1.37 10.24 3.38
CA GLU A 117 0.14 10.58 4.06
C GLU A 117 -0.56 9.32 4.56
N GLU A 118 -1.08 9.40 5.78
CA GLU A 118 -1.96 8.39 6.35
C GLU A 118 -3.24 9.04 6.87
N TRP A 119 -4.34 8.32 6.73
CA TRP A 119 -5.62 8.69 7.32
C TRP A 119 -6.21 7.47 8.00
N LYS A 120 -6.64 7.64 9.25
CA LYS A 120 -7.27 6.60 10.05
C LYS A 120 -8.66 7.07 10.45
N GLY A 121 -9.66 6.23 10.23
CA GLY A 121 -11.03 6.52 10.60
C GLY A 121 -11.78 5.29 11.03
N SER A 122 -12.83 5.48 11.83
CA SER A 122 -13.69 4.38 12.25
C SER A 122 -15.16 4.72 12.16
N ASN A 123 -15.99 3.70 11.95
CA ASN A 123 -17.44 3.73 12.02
C ASN A 123 -17.93 2.42 12.66
N GLY A 124 -18.43 2.51 13.89
CA GLY A 124 -18.74 1.31 14.68
C GLY A 124 -17.47 0.51 15.00
N ASN A 125 -17.47 -0.80 14.76
CA ASN A 125 -16.28 -1.65 14.91
C ASN A 125 -15.42 -1.70 13.65
N VAL A 126 -15.80 -1.01 12.57
CA VAL A 126 -15.01 -0.97 11.35
C VAL A 126 -13.98 0.15 11.48
N ALA A 127 -12.70 -0.21 11.49
CA ALA A 127 -11.59 0.73 11.40
C ALA A 127 -10.92 0.62 10.02
N LEU A 128 -10.60 1.77 9.44
CA LEU A 128 -10.00 1.92 8.11
C LEU A 128 -8.70 2.70 8.25
N HIS A 129 -7.66 2.22 7.57
CA HIS A 129 -6.36 2.87 7.50
C HIS A 129 -5.97 3.06 6.03
N LEU A 130 -6.09 4.30 5.56
CA LEU A 130 -5.70 4.69 4.20
C LEU A 130 -4.26 5.20 4.20
N THR A 131 -3.48 4.80 3.21
CA THR A 131 -2.11 5.30 2.99
C THR A 131 -1.85 5.54 1.50
N ASN A 132 -1.18 6.62 1.14
CA ASN A 132 -0.88 6.98 -0.26
C ASN A 132 0.38 6.30 -0.83
N HIS A 133 1.18 5.68 0.05
CA HIS A 133 2.43 5.01 -0.32
C HIS A 133 2.62 3.71 0.44
N VAL A 134 3.31 2.76 -0.20
CA VAL A 134 3.80 1.55 0.46
C VAL A 134 5.05 1.91 1.24
N VAL A 135 4.93 1.87 2.57
CA VAL A 135 6.00 2.21 3.51
C VAL A 135 6.23 1.10 4.51
N TYR A 136 7.47 0.98 4.98
CA TYR A 136 7.84 0.10 6.09
C TYR A 136 8.62 0.88 7.14
N GLU A 137 8.54 0.41 8.38
CA GLU A 137 9.29 0.99 9.47
C GLU A 137 10.78 0.68 9.31
N SER A 138 11.62 1.70 9.50
CA SER A 138 13.06 1.57 9.45
C SER A 138 13.53 0.58 10.52
N PRO A 139 14.35 -0.41 10.18
CA PRO A 139 14.97 -1.31 11.16
C PRO A 139 16.03 -0.60 12.01
N MET A 140 16.51 0.58 11.58
CA MET A 140 17.49 1.36 12.34
C MET A 140 16.83 1.92 13.60
N GLN A 141 17.31 1.51 14.78
CA GLN A 141 16.89 2.07 16.06
C GLN A 141 17.17 3.57 16.09
N SER A 142 16.09 4.35 15.97
CA SER A 142 16.07 5.80 16.08
C SER A 142 15.02 6.16 17.12
N ASP A 143 15.25 7.24 17.87
CA ASP A 143 14.28 7.76 18.84
C ASP A 143 12.97 8.22 18.18
N VAL A 144 12.96 8.31 16.84
CA VAL A 144 11.81 8.65 16.01
C VAL A 144 11.47 7.47 15.10
N ARG A 145 10.21 7.06 15.09
CA ARG A 145 9.69 6.10 14.12
C ARG A 145 9.84 6.66 12.71
N GLN A 146 10.71 6.06 11.91
CA GLN A 146 10.95 6.49 10.54
C GLN A 146 10.27 5.52 9.57
N MET A 147 9.26 6.01 8.85
CA MET A 147 8.64 5.28 7.75
C MET A 147 9.47 5.51 6.48
N ILE A 148 9.90 4.43 5.84
CA ILE A 148 10.66 4.45 4.59
C ILE A 148 9.75 3.95 3.48
N ARG A 149 9.56 4.79 2.45
CA ARG A 149 8.87 4.41 1.23
C ARG A 149 9.70 3.43 0.44
N VAL A 150 9.05 2.39 -0.08
CA VAL A 150 9.68 1.41 -0.97
C VAL A 150 10.04 2.02 -2.33
N ASP A 151 10.82 1.29 -3.13
CA ASP A 151 11.06 1.69 -4.52
C ASP A 151 9.73 1.87 -5.29
N PRO A 152 9.53 2.98 -6.03
CA PRO A 152 8.30 3.24 -6.78
C PRO A 152 7.89 2.13 -7.75
N ALA A 153 8.83 1.33 -8.25
CA ALA A 153 8.51 0.19 -9.11
C ALA A 153 7.78 -0.94 -8.36
N VAL A 154 7.93 -1.03 -7.04
CA VAL A 154 7.13 -1.95 -6.19
C VAL A 154 5.69 -1.46 -6.13
N GLU A 155 5.47 -0.17 -5.92
CA GLU A 155 4.13 0.44 -5.91
C GLU A 155 3.46 0.32 -7.28
N GLU A 156 4.19 0.62 -8.36
CA GLU A 156 3.69 0.44 -9.73
C GLU A 156 3.26 -1.02 -9.95
N SER A 157 4.07 -2.00 -9.53
CA SER A 157 3.71 -3.42 -9.65
C SER A 157 2.42 -3.74 -8.89
N LEU A 158 2.31 -3.28 -7.65
CA LEU A 158 1.15 -3.51 -6.78
C LEU A 158 -0.15 -3.02 -7.43
N PHE A 159 -0.18 -1.78 -7.92
CA PHE A 159 -1.37 -1.23 -8.55
C PHE A 159 -1.62 -1.83 -9.92
N ARG A 160 -0.59 -1.96 -10.76
CA ARG A 160 -0.73 -2.42 -12.15
C ARG A 160 -1.22 -3.86 -12.26
N HIS A 161 -0.77 -4.73 -11.36
CA HIS A 161 -1.06 -6.15 -11.41
C HIS A 161 -2.13 -6.58 -10.41
N ARG A 162 -2.77 -5.64 -9.71
CA ARG A 162 -3.89 -5.93 -8.82
C ARG A 162 -4.95 -6.78 -9.53
N ARG A 163 -5.55 -7.69 -8.78
CA ARG A 163 -6.67 -8.53 -9.20
C ARG A 163 -7.90 -8.16 -8.39
N PHE A 164 -9.07 -8.59 -8.86
CA PHE A 164 -10.34 -8.35 -8.16
C PHE A 164 -10.81 -9.65 -7.53
N VAL A 165 -11.10 -9.61 -6.23
CA VAL A 165 -11.73 -10.70 -5.48
C VAL A 165 -13.01 -10.13 -4.89
N ASP A 166 -14.16 -10.65 -5.33
CA ASP A 166 -15.48 -10.19 -4.89
C ASP A 166 -15.67 -8.66 -5.02
N GLY A 167 -15.09 -8.08 -6.08
CA GLY A 167 -15.15 -6.63 -6.36
C GLY A 167 -14.08 -5.79 -5.64
N ILE A 168 -13.31 -6.39 -4.74
CA ILE A 168 -12.24 -5.71 -4.00
C ILE A 168 -10.91 -5.85 -4.77
N PRO A 169 -10.22 -4.74 -5.10
CA PRO A 169 -8.86 -4.79 -5.62
C PRO A 169 -7.87 -5.29 -4.56
N VAL A 170 -7.14 -6.36 -4.88
CA VAL A 170 -6.15 -7.00 -4.02
C VAL A 170 -4.85 -7.24 -4.80
N PRO A 171 -3.70 -7.45 -4.15
CA PRO A 171 -2.44 -7.66 -4.85
C PRO A 171 -2.46 -8.93 -5.71
N SER A 172 -1.63 -8.97 -6.76
CA SER A 172 -1.30 -10.27 -7.38
C SER A 172 -0.49 -11.12 -6.40
N GLU A 173 -0.42 -12.44 -6.63
CA GLU A 173 0.20 -13.39 -5.72
C GLU A 173 1.68 -13.05 -5.41
N PRO A 174 2.54 -12.69 -6.38
CA PRO A 174 3.89 -12.19 -6.11
C PRO A 174 3.93 -10.94 -5.22
N ASP A 175 3.04 -9.97 -5.47
CA ASP A 175 3.01 -8.70 -4.73
C ASP A 175 2.50 -8.92 -3.30
N GLU A 176 1.50 -9.79 -3.10
CA GLU A 176 1.00 -10.17 -1.78
C GLU A 176 2.09 -10.88 -0.97
N LEU A 177 2.79 -11.84 -1.59
CA LEU A 177 3.87 -12.58 -0.92
C LEU A 177 5.00 -11.64 -0.49
N ALA A 178 5.47 -10.78 -1.39
CA ALA A 178 6.50 -9.78 -1.09
C ALA A 178 6.05 -8.84 0.04
N HIS A 179 4.80 -8.36 0.00
CA HIS A 179 4.26 -7.49 1.03
C HIS A 179 4.23 -8.16 2.41
N LEU A 180 3.80 -9.43 2.48
CA LEU A 180 3.75 -10.18 3.75
C LEU A 180 5.14 -10.46 4.32
N LEU A 181 6.13 -10.72 3.47
CA LEU A 181 7.53 -10.89 3.90
C LEU A 181 8.07 -9.62 4.55
N CYS A 182 7.90 -8.46 3.89
CA CYS A 182 8.30 -7.19 4.45
C CYS A 182 7.57 -6.87 5.76
N ARG A 183 6.27 -7.18 5.86
CA ARG A 183 5.53 -7.02 7.13
C ARG A 183 6.12 -7.89 8.23
N GLY A 184 6.39 -9.16 7.96
CA GLY A 184 6.99 -10.07 8.93
C GLY A 184 8.34 -9.56 9.43
N VAL A 185 9.21 -9.11 8.51
CA VAL A 185 10.55 -8.61 8.86
C VAL A 185 10.49 -7.25 9.58
N PHE A 186 9.81 -6.26 9.00
CA PHE A 186 9.90 -4.86 9.43
C PHE A 186 8.82 -4.43 10.43
N SER A 187 7.65 -5.09 10.44
CA SER A 187 6.54 -4.70 11.33
C SER A 187 6.30 -5.66 12.48
N TYR A 188 6.72 -6.91 12.35
CA TYR A 188 6.58 -7.93 13.38
C TYR A 188 7.92 -8.43 13.90
N GLU A 189 9.02 -7.73 13.58
CA GLU A 189 10.34 -8.06 14.08
C GLU A 189 10.79 -9.51 13.81
N GLY A 190 10.34 -10.12 12.71
CA GLY A 190 10.60 -11.51 12.37
C GLY A 190 9.61 -12.51 12.97
N GLU A 191 8.71 -12.07 13.85
CA GLU A 191 7.67 -12.91 14.45
C GLU A 191 6.42 -12.94 13.55
N PHE A 192 6.49 -13.70 12.46
CA PHE A 192 5.36 -13.84 11.53
C PHE A 192 4.11 -14.34 12.25
N PRO A 193 2.99 -13.59 12.25
CA PRO A 193 1.73 -14.10 12.77
C PRO A 193 1.32 -15.41 12.07
N PRO A 194 0.70 -16.38 12.76
CA PRO A 194 0.41 -17.70 12.17
C PRO A 194 -0.45 -17.67 10.89
N TYR A 195 -1.28 -16.64 10.73
CA TYR A 195 -2.10 -16.46 9.53
C TYR A 195 -1.29 -15.88 8.36
N TYR A 196 -0.28 -15.05 8.61
CA TYR A 196 0.68 -14.62 7.58
C TYR A 196 1.55 -15.78 7.14
N GLU A 197 2.12 -16.54 8.09
CA GLU A 197 2.99 -17.66 7.76
C GLU A 197 2.26 -18.68 6.86
N ARG A 198 1.03 -19.06 7.23
CA ARG A 198 0.18 -19.92 6.41
C ARG A 198 -0.05 -19.33 5.01
N ARG A 199 -0.34 -18.03 4.94
CA ARG A 199 -0.61 -17.36 3.67
C ARG A 199 0.64 -17.28 2.79
N CYS A 200 1.81 -17.05 3.38
CA CYS A 200 3.09 -17.07 2.67
C CYS A 200 3.35 -18.45 2.04
N ARG A 201 3.10 -19.55 2.77
CA ARG A 201 3.24 -20.92 2.22
C ARG A 201 2.27 -21.19 1.06
N GLU A 202 1.00 -20.80 1.20
CA GLU A 202 0.02 -20.95 0.11
C GLU A 202 0.43 -20.16 -1.15
N LEU A 203 0.94 -18.94 -0.96
CA LEU A 203 1.39 -18.09 -2.04
C LEU A 203 2.68 -18.59 -2.66
N SER A 204 3.64 -19.08 -1.87
CA SER A 204 4.94 -19.55 -2.36
C SER A 204 4.77 -20.74 -3.32
N GLU A 205 3.91 -21.70 -3.00
CA GLU A 205 3.58 -22.82 -3.90
C GLU A 205 3.08 -22.33 -5.27
N THR A 206 2.21 -21.31 -5.28
CA THR A 206 1.65 -20.74 -6.51
C THR A 206 2.67 -19.92 -7.28
N VAL A 207 3.43 -19.07 -6.59
CA VAL A 207 4.41 -18.15 -7.19
C VAL A 207 5.59 -18.93 -7.77
N LEU A 208 6.14 -19.88 -7.03
CA LEU A 208 7.33 -20.65 -7.42
C LEU A 208 7.03 -21.75 -8.45
N SER A 209 5.77 -22.13 -8.65
CA SER A 209 5.38 -23.09 -9.71
C SER A 209 5.16 -22.44 -11.08
N SER A 210 5.16 -21.10 -11.15
CA SER A 210 4.95 -20.34 -12.38
C SER A 210 6.19 -19.49 -12.69
N PRO A 211 6.94 -19.79 -13.77
CA PRO A 211 8.15 -19.03 -14.12
C PRO A 211 7.93 -17.52 -14.32
N GLU A 212 6.74 -17.13 -14.74
CA GLU A 212 6.38 -15.71 -14.88
C GLU A 212 6.20 -15.03 -13.52
N MET A 213 5.48 -15.68 -12.61
CA MET A 213 5.24 -15.15 -11.26
C MET A 213 6.53 -15.15 -10.44
N GLU A 214 7.30 -16.22 -10.52
CA GLU A 214 8.62 -16.35 -9.88
C GLU A 214 9.55 -15.21 -10.31
N LYS A 215 9.68 -14.96 -11.62
CA LYS A 215 10.50 -13.85 -12.13
C LYS A 215 10.04 -12.48 -11.64
N ARG A 216 8.72 -12.26 -11.52
CA ARG A 216 8.18 -11.01 -10.94
C ARG A 216 8.52 -10.91 -9.46
N PHE A 217 8.36 -12.01 -8.73
CA PHE A 217 8.66 -12.09 -7.31
C PHE A 217 10.14 -11.84 -7.02
N GLU A 218 11.06 -12.46 -7.78
CA GLU A 218 12.51 -12.19 -7.69
C GLU A 218 12.81 -10.69 -7.86
N ARG A 219 12.23 -10.04 -8.86
CA ARG A 219 12.41 -8.61 -9.08
C ARG A 219 11.91 -7.79 -7.90
N LEU A 220 10.77 -8.14 -7.31
CA LEU A 220 10.25 -7.46 -6.12
C LEU A 220 11.21 -7.63 -4.94
N LEU A 221 11.76 -8.84 -4.72
CA LEU A 221 12.73 -9.08 -3.67
C LEU A 221 14.01 -8.24 -3.86
N SER A 222 14.55 -8.16 -5.08
CA SER A 222 15.73 -7.31 -5.34
C SER A 222 15.48 -5.82 -5.07
N LEU A 223 14.24 -5.34 -5.23
CA LEU A 223 13.88 -3.95 -4.92
C LEU A 223 13.63 -3.72 -3.43
N LEU A 224 13.14 -4.74 -2.72
CA LEU A 224 12.72 -4.63 -1.31
C LEU A 224 13.80 -5.03 -0.30
N PHE A 225 14.73 -5.90 -0.72
CA PHE A 225 15.77 -6.52 0.11
C PHE A 225 17.19 -6.36 -0.46
N PHE A 226 17.33 -5.63 -1.59
CA PHE A 226 18.60 -5.36 -2.25
C PHE A 226 19.46 -6.64 -2.42
N ASP A 227 20.69 -6.65 -1.89
CA ASP A 227 21.64 -7.76 -2.00
C ASP A 227 21.25 -8.99 -1.16
N ALA A 228 20.23 -8.88 -0.30
CA ALA A 228 19.71 -9.98 0.52
C ALA A 228 18.52 -10.71 -0.12
N ASP A 229 18.13 -10.34 -1.35
CA ASP A 229 17.01 -10.93 -2.08
C ASP A 229 17.06 -12.46 -2.18
N ARG A 230 18.25 -13.03 -2.44
CA ARG A 230 18.48 -14.47 -2.52
C ARG A 230 18.28 -15.17 -1.19
N VAL A 231 18.67 -14.53 -0.08
CA VAL A 231 18.43 -15.09 1.25
C VAL A 231 16.94 -15.16 1.51
N VAL A 232 16.22 -14.07 1.27
CA VAL A 232 14.76 -14.03 1.42
C VAL A 232 14.09 -15.13 0.59
N ARG A 233 14.50 -15.27 -0.67
CA ARG A 233 14.01 -16.32 -1.56
C ARG A 233 14.28 -17.72 -1.00
N ASP A 234 15.50 -18.00 -0.55
CA ASP A 234 15.87 -19.30 0.04
C ASP A 234 14.99 -19.65 1.26
N HIS A 235 14.64 -18.66 2.09
CA HIS A 235 13.71 -18.89 3.22
C HIS A 235 12.28 -19.16 2.74
N VAL A 236 11.82 -18.50 1.67
CA VAL A 236 10.52 -18.75 1.06
C VAL A 236 10.44 -20.16 0.47
N GLU A 237 11.50 -20.63 -0.19
CA GLU A 237 11.57 -21.99 -0.77
C GLU A 237 11.60 -23.10 0.29
N ARG A 238 12.12 -22.80 1.49
CA ARG A 238 12.29 -23.75 2.59
C ARG A 238 11.23 -23.63 3.69
N ASP A 239 10.25 -22.74 3.53
CA ASP A 239 9.25 -22.39 4.55
C ASP A 239 9.87 -21.99 5.91
N SER A 240 11.04 -21.34 5.91
CA SER A 240 11.82 -20.99 7.11
C SER A 240 11.72 -19.50 7.49
N TYR A 241 10.50 -18.96 7.53
CA TYR A 241 10.25 -17.52 7.76
C TYR A 241 10.69 -17.02 9.15
N ASP A 242 10.68 -17.88 10.16
CA ASP A 242 11.10 -17.61 11.54
C ASP A 242 12.58 -17.25 11.67
N GLN A 243 13.41 -17.70 10.73
CA GLN A 243 14.86 -17.44 10.68
C GLN A 243 15.21 -16.28 9.76
N LEU A 244 14.24 -15.74 9.01
CA LEU A 244 14.51 -14.77 7.97
C LEU A 244 15.17 -13.50 8.52
N LYS A 245 14.62 -12.92 9.59
CA LYS A 245 15.18 -11.68 10.16
C LYS A 245 16.58 -11.89 10.72
N SER A 246 16.85 -12.99 11.42
CA SER A 246 18.19 -13.26 11.98
C SER A 246 19.24 -13.36 10.89
N ASP A 247 18.89 -13.96 9.76
CA ASP A 247 19.81 -14.17 8.66
C ASP A 247 20.00 -12.87 7.86
N LEU A 248 18.97 -12.02 7.76
CA LEU A 248 19.07 -10.68 7.18
C LEU A 248 20.01 -9.75 7.96
N VAL A 249 20.07 -9.84 9.29
CA VAL A 249 20.99 -9.03 10.13
C VAL A 249 22.47 -9.25 9.76
N SER A 250 22.81 -10.36 9.11
CA SER A 250 24.18 -10.61 8.63
C SER A 250 24.57 -9.80 7.39
N PHE A 251 23.59 -9.22 6.69
CA PHE A 251 23.75 -8.34 5.54
C PHE A 251 23.72 -6.90 6.05
N ALA A 252 24.90 -6.42 6.44
CA ALA A 252 25.16 -5.26 7.30
C ALA A 252 24.66 -3.87 6.85
N ASP A 253 23.72 -3.80 5.89
CA ASP A 253 23.04 -2.58 5.44
C ASP A 253 21.51 -2.62 5.70
N TYR A 254 21.03 -3.61 6.47
CA TYR A 254 19.63 -3.80 6.92
C TYR A 254 19.46 -3.75 8.44
#